data_AF-A0A8J3SYE9-F1
#
_entry.id   AF-A0A8J3SYE9-F1
#
_cell.length_a   1.000
_cell.length_b   1.000
_cell.length_c   1.000
_cell.angle_alpha   90.00
_cell.angle_beta   90.00
_cell.angle_gamma   90.00
#
_symmetry.space_group_name_H-M   'P 1'
#
loop_
_entity.id
_entity.type
_entity.pdbx_description
1 polymer ?
#
loop_
_entity_poly.entity_id
_entity_poly.type
_entity_poly.pdbx_seq_one_letter_code
_entity_poly.pdbx_strand_id
1 'polypeptide(L)'
;MDLRCEPPRLLKVSWLYGEDPGFSEVEVRLSSQDGGTLLELRHTAEVPPEMWSGYGPGAVGVGWDLAFLGLGLHLSGAPQIDENTFHRTDEGRRFITAACRAWGRAHEAAGGPPDQVAATVANTITFYAPEGEPV
;
A
#
# COMPACT_ATOMS: atom_id res chain seq x y z
N MET A 1 4.70 6.50 -21.72
CA MET A 1 4.92 6.91 -20.32
C MET A 1 5.97 7.99 -20.28
N ASP A 2 5.76 9.01 -19.45
CA ASP A 2 6.64 10.18 -19.32
C ASP A 2 7.40 10.09 -17.99
N LEU A 3 8.38 9.18 -17.91
CA LEU A 3 9.16 8.92 -16.69
C LEU A 3 10.08 10.11 -16.36
N ARG A 4 10.32 10.35 -15.07
CA ARG A 4 11.06 11.52 -14.57
C ARG A 4 11.92 11.18 -13.36
N CYS A 5 13.08 11.83 -13.29
CA CYS A 5 13.91 11.87 -12.11
C CYS A 5 14.45 13.29 -11.97
N GLU A 6 13.96 14.03 -10.99
CA GLU A 6 14.37 15.42 -10.71
C GLU A 6 14.79 15.54 -9.24
N PRO A 7 16.08 15.33 -8.93
CA PRO A 7 16.56 15.46 -7.56
C PRO A 7 16.36 16.89 -7.01
N PRO A 8 16.06 17.05 -5.71
CA PRO A 8 15.63 16.02 -4.74
C PRO A 8 14.10 15.83 -4.68
N ARG A 9 13.35 16.31 -5.68
CA ARG A 9 11.90 16.59 -5.55
C ARG A 9 10.98 15.54 -6.14
N LEU A 10 11.40 14.82 -7.20
CA LEU A 10 10.50 13.96 -7.96
C LEU A 10 11.20 12.70 -8.46
N LEU A 11 10.56 11.56 -8.23
CA LEU A 11 10.87 10.30 -8.89
C LEU A 11 9.58 9.73 -9.48
N LYS A 12 9.59 9.40 -10.77
CA LYS A 12 8.44 8.89 -11.51
C LYS A 12 8.87 7.72 -12.38
N VAL A 13 8.41 6.53 -12.02
CA VAL A 13 8.89 5.25 -12.58
C VAL A 13 7.72 4.39 -13.05
N SER A 14 7.96 3.57 -14.06
CA SER A 14 7.04 2.48 -14.41
C SER A 14 7.12 1.36 -13.37
N TRP A 15 6.02 0.68 -13.13
CA TRP A 15 5.94 -0.46 -12.22
C TRP A 15 5.24 -1.62 -12.93
N LEU A 16 5.94 -2.72 -13.19
CA LEU A 16 5.38 -3.88 -13.89
C LEU A 16 5.41 -5.10 -12.97
N TYR A 17 4.26 -5.73 -12.74
CA TYR A 17 4.10 -6.90 -11.89
C TYR A 17 3.19 -7.94 -12.57
N GLY A 18 3.62 -9.20 -12.61
CA GLY A 18 2.88 -10.29 -13.26
C GLY A 18 3.16 -10.43 -14.76
N GLU A 19 2.45 -11.35 -15.41
CA GLU A 19 2.71 -11.77 -16.80
C GLU A 19 2.09 -10.83 -17.87
N ASP A 20 1.12 -9.99 -17.49
CA ASP A 20 0.51 -8.97 -18.38
C ASP A 20 0.25 -7.66 -17.60
N PRO A 21 1.29 -6.84 -17.38
CA PRO A 21 1.28 -5.82 -16.32
C PRO A 21 0.46 -4.56 -16.65
N GLY A 22 -0.12 -4.45 -17.86
CA GLY A 22 -0.82 -3.23 -18.30
C GLY A 22 0.00 -1.95 -18.12
N PHE A 23 -0.68 -0.80 -18.03
CA PHE A 23 -0.05 0.43 -17.56
C PHE A 23 0.04 0.43 -16.03
N SER A 24 1.23 0.72 -15.48
CA SER A 24 1.35 1.08 -14.07
C SER A 24 2.57 1.97 -13.79
N GLU A 25 2.37 2.97 -12.94
CA GLU A 25 3.31 4.06 -12.67
C GLU A 25 3.28 4.45 -11.19
N VAL A 26 4.47 4.70 -10.63
CA VAL A 26 4.65 5.24 -9.28
C VAL A 26 5.33 6.59 -9.37
N GLU A 27 4.73 7.57 -8.72
CA GLU A 27 5.23 8.93 -8.61
C GLU A 27 5.43 9.29 -7.14
N VAL A 28 6.66 9.65 -6.78
CA VAL A 28 7.05 10.12 -5.45
C VAL A 28 7.45 11.59 -5.55
N ARG A 29 6.81 12.44 -4.75
CA ARG A 29 7.12 13.87 -4.61
C ARG A 29 7.59 14.16 -3.20
N LEU A 30 8.67 14.93 -3.10
CA LEU A 30 9.23 15.40 -1.83
C LEU A 30 9.19 16.92 -1.79
N SER A 31 8.63 17.47 -0.72
CA SER A 31 8.61 18.92 -0.48
C SER A 31 8.89 19.23 0.99
N SER A 32 9.45 20.40 1.27
CA SER A 32 9.66 20.84 2.65
C SER A 32 8.32 21.22 3.29
N GLN A 33 8.05 20.71 4.49
CA GLN A 33 6.86 21.04 5.26
C GLN A 33 7.19 21.01 6.76
N ASP A 34 6.83 22.08 7.49
CA ASP A 34 6.90 22.16 8.96
C ASP A 34 8.25 21.74 9.57
N GLY A 35 9.36 22.09 8.91
CA GLY A 35 10.72 21.73 9.35
C GLY A 35 11.15 20.31 9.01
N GLY A 36 10.30 19.53 8.33
CA GLY A 36 10.59 18.20 7.79
C GLY A 36 10.29 18.09 6.29
N THR A 37 10.02 16.88 5.84
CA THR A 37 9.68 16.55 4.44
C THR A 37 8.29 15.95 4.37
N LEU A 38 7.43 16.54 3.54
CA LEU A 38 6.21 15.89 3.06
C LEU A 38 6.59 14.95 1.93
N LEU A 39 6.34 13.65 2.13
CA LEU A 39 6.42 12.62 1.10
C LEU A 39 5.01 12.34 0.58
N GLU A 40 4.81 12.53 -0.71
CA GLU A 40 3.59 12.14 -1.41
C GLU A 40 3.92 11.00 -2.38
N LEU A 41 3.16 9.91 -2.31
CA LEU A 41 3.26 8.80 -3.26
C LEU A 41 1.92 8.61 -3.95
N ARG A 42 1.95 8.53 -5.28
CA ARG A 42 0.82 8.15 -6.12
C ARG A 42 1.19 6.94 -6.95
N HIS A 43 0.43 5.86 -6.80
CA HIS A 43 0.51 4.69 -7.67
C HIS A 43 -0.73 4.68 -8.57
N THR A 44 -0.55 4.79 -9.89
CA THR A 44 -1.64 4.74 -10.88
C THR A 44 -1.44 3.51 -11.76
N ALA A 45 -2.46 2.67 -11.87
CA ALA A 45 -2.37 1.43 -12.62
C ALA A 45 -3.69 1.10 -13.33
N GLU A 46 -3.60 0.45 -14.49
CA GLU A 46 -4.67 -0.33 -15.08
C GLU A 46 -4.70 -1.69 -14.38
N VAL A 47 -5.74 -1.92 -13.57
CA VAL A 47 -5.88 -3.14 -12.77
C VAL A 47 -6.89 -4.07 -13.46
N PRO A 48 -6.58 -5.36 -13.65
CA PRO A 48 -7.53 -6.31 -14.20
C PRO A 48 -8.85 -6.31 -13.42
N PRO A 49 -10.03 -6.38 -14.08
CA PRO A 49 -11.33 -6.26 -13.41
C PRO A 49 -11.53 -7.25 -12.27
N GLU A 50 -11.03 -8.48 -12.42
CA GLU A 50 -11.08 -9.53 -11.40
C GLU A 50 -10.26 -9.15 -10.15
N MET A 51 -9.07 -8.58 -10.33
CA MET A 51 -8.22 -8.12 -9.23
C MET A 51 -8.84 -6.92 -8.53
N TRP A 52 -9.37 -5.96 -9.30
CA TRP A 52 -10.07 -4.80 -8.76
C TRP A 52 -11.33 -5.21 -7.98
N SER A 53 -12.12 -6.13 -8.52
CA SER A 53 -13.33 -6.64 -7.86
C SER A 53 -13.01 -7.40 -6.56
N GLY A 54 -11.89 -8.13 -6.53
CA GLY A 54 -11.50 -8.96 -5.39
C GLY A 54 -10.82 -8.20 -4.26
N TYR A 55 -10.01 -7.19 -4.56
CA TYR A 55 -9.12 -6.54 -3.59
C TYR A 55 -9.18 -5.01 -3.58
N GLY A 56 -9.78 -4.40 -4.61
CA GLY A 56 -9.93 -2.95 -4.72
C GLY A 56 -8.58 -2.21 -4.59
N PRO A 57 -8.56 -0.98 -4.04
CA PRO A 57 -7.31 -0.24 -3.86
C PRO A 57 -6.39 -0.86 -2.79
N GLY A 58 -6.93 -1.73 -1.92
CA GLY A 58 -6.15 -2.45 -0.92
C GLY A 58 -5.15 -3.44 -1.51
N ALA A 59 -5.33 -3.86 -2.77
CA ALA A 59 -4.41 -4.76 -3.49
C ALA A 59 -2.96 -4.27 -3.50
N VAL A 60 -2.77 -2.96 -3.58
CA VAL A 60 -1.45 -2.31 -3.66
C VAL A 60 -1.24 -1.35 -2.49
N GLY A 61 -2.30 -0.67 -2.05
CA GLY A 61 -2.22 0.35 -1.01
C GLY A 61 -1.66 -0.14 0.32
N VAL A 62 -2.06 -1.34 0.76
CA VAL A 62 -1.58 -1.92 2.04
C VAL A 62 -0.08 -2.22 1.98
N GLY A 63 0.43 -2.63 0.81
CA GLY A 63 1.87 -2.80 0.60
C GLY A 63 2.66 -1.50 0.77
N TRP A 64 2.11 -0.37 0.29
CA TRP A 64 2.74 0.95 0.51
C TRP A 64 2.71 1.36 1.98
N ASP A 65 1.63 1.09 2.70
CA ASP A 65 1.57 1.39 4.14
C ASP A 65 2.65 0.62 4.93
N LEU A 66 2.89 -0.65 4.57
CA LEU A 66 3.97 -1.46 5.14
C LEU A 66 5.36 -0.93 4.76
N ALA A 67 5.55 -0.50 3.51
CA ALA A 67 6.79 0.13 3.08
C ALA A 67 7.07 1.44 3.84
N PHE A 68 6.03 2.24 4.13
CA PHE A 68 6.17 3.46 4.94
C PHE A 68 6.44 3.19 6.42
N LEU A 69 5.89 2.12 6.99
CA LEU A 69 6.29 1.65 8.30
C LEU A 69 7.81 1.36 8.34
N GLY A 70 8.31 0.58 7.37
CA GLY A 70 9.74 0.29 7.25
C GLY A 70 10.59 1.55 7.07
N LEU A 71 10.15 2.49 6.20
CA LEU A 71 10.83 3.77 6.00
C LEU A 71 10.91 4.59 7.30
N GLY A 72 9.82 4.66 8.06
CA GLY A 72 9.80 5.35 9.35
C GLY A 72 10.77 4.74 10.37
N LEU A 73 10.85 3.40 10.43
CA LEU A 73 11.82 2.70 11.28
C LEU A 73 13.26 3.00 10.82
N HIS A 74 13.51 2.97 9.51
CA HIS A 74 14.83 3.27 8.95
C HIS A 74 15.30 4.69 9.29
N LEU A 75 14.44 5.70 9.09
CA LEU A 75 14.76 7.10 9.34
C LEU A 75 14.95 7.42 10.84
N SER A 76 14.24 6.71 11.72
CA SER A 76 14.38 6.88 13.18
C SER A 76 15.55 6.11 13.79
N GLY A 77 16.18 5.20 13.04
CA GLY A 77 17.23 4.31 13.54
C GLY A 77 16.70 3.19 14.45
N ALA A 78 15.39 2.96 14.47
CA ALA A 78 14.78 1.87 15.21
C ALA A 78 15.10 0.50 14.57
N PRO A 79 15.07 -0.60 15.35
CA PRO A 79 15.17 -1.95 14.79
C PRO A 79 14.11 -2.19 13.71
N GLN A 80 14.52 -2.85 12.63
CA GLN A 80 13.60 -3.24 11.56
C GLN A 80 12.72 -4.41 12.01
N ILE A 81 11.50 -4.45 11.47
CA ILE A 81 10.63 -5.62 11.59
C ILE A 81 11.13 -6.75 10.68
N ASP A 82 10.93 -7.99 11.09
CA ASP A 82 11.08 -9.13 10.18
C ASP A 82 9.83 -9.25 9.30
N GLU A 83 9.96 -8.83 8.05
CA GLU A 83 8.88 -8.82 7.05
C GLU A 83 8.25 -10.22 6.86
N ASN A 84 9.01 -11.29 7.07
CA ASN A 84 8.52 -12.66 6.91
C ASN A 84 7.62 -13.13 8.05
N THR A 85 7.70 -12.51 9.22
CA THR A 85 6.99 -12.95 10.42
C THR A 85 6.06 -11.89 11.00
N PHE A 86 6.21 -10.62 10.59
CA PHE A 86 5.43 -9.51 11.13
C PHE A 86 3.91 -9.74 11.07
N HIS A 87 3.40 -10.27 9.95
CA HIS A 87 1.97 -10.59 9.75
C HIS A 87 1.42 -11.67 10.70
N ARG A 88 2.29 -12.39 11.40
CA ARG A 88 1.93 -13.41 12.40
C ARG A 88 1.99 -12.89 13.83
N THR A 89 2.59 -11.73 14.05
CA THR A 89 2.59 -11.07 15.37
C THR A 89 1.27 -10.34 15.62
N ASP A 90 0.88 -10.23 16.89
CA ASP A 90 -0.31 -9.46 17.29
C ASP A 90 -0.27 -8.00 16.80
N GLU A 91 0.90 -7.37 16.83
CA GLU A 91 1.09 -5.99 16.38
C GLU A 91 0.94 -5.86 14.87
N GLY A 92 1.62 -6.70 14.10
CA GLY A 92 1.55 -6.66 12.64
C GLY A 92 0.15 -6.98 12.12
N ARG A 93 -0.54 -7.94 12.73
CA ARG A 93 -1.96 -8.22 12.41
C ARG A 93 -2.85 -7.01 12.65
N ARG A 94 -2.68 -6.30 13.78
CA ARG A 94 -3.42 -5.08 14.08
C ARG A 94 -3.14 -3.98 13.05
N PHE A 95 -1.87 -3.74 12.73
CA PHE A 95 -1.46 -2.74 11.74
C PHE A 95 -2.05 -3.04 10.36
N ILE A 96 -1.85 -4.25 9.85
CA ILE A 96 -2.33 -4.69 8.54
C ILE A 96 -3.86 -4.59 8.46
N THR A 97 -4.57 -5.08 9.48
CA THR A 97 -6.03 -5.00 9.51
C THR A 97 -6.53 -3.55 9.51
N ALA A 98 -5.84 -2.66 10.22
CA ALA A 98 -6.17 -1.24 10.24
C ALA A 98 -5.93 -0.58 8.86
N ALA A 99 -4.81 -0.90 8.19
CA ALA A 99 -4.50 -0.45 6.84
C ALA A 99 -5.56 -0.93 5.83
N CYS A 100 -5.91 -2.22 5.82
CA CYS A 100 -6.96 -2.76 4.95
C CYS A 100 -8.29 -2.01 5.13
N ARG A 101 -8.71 -1.77 6.38
CA ARG A 101 -9.93 -1.01 6.67
C ARG A 101 -9.85 0.46 6.26
N ALA A 102 -8.67 1.07 6.34
CA ALA A 102 -8.45 2.45 5.90
C ALA A 102 -8.60 2.58 4.38
N TRP A 103 -8.03 1.64 3.62
CA TRP A 103 -8.23 1.56 2.17
C TRP A 103 -9.68 1.25 1.80
N GLY A 104 -10.39 0.45 2.60
CA GLY A 104 -11.84 0.27 2.48
C GLY A 104 -12.60 1.60 2.58
N ARG A 105 -12.34 2.39 3.63
CA ARG A 105 -12.96 3.73 3.78
C ARG A 105 -12.63 4.67 2.61
N ALA A 106 -11.39 4.62 2.12
CA ALA A 106 -11.00 5.39 0.94
C ALA A 106 -11.75 4.93 -0.32
N HIS A 107 -11.96 3.62 -0.49
CA HIS A 107 -12.71 3.04 -1.59
C HIS A 107 -14.19 3.46 -1.56
N GLU A 108 -14.84 3.41 -0.38
CA GLU A 108 -16.22 3.90 -0.19
C GLU A 108 -16.31 5.39 -0.51
N ALA A 109 -15.38 6.20 0.00
CA ALA A 109 -15.34 7.65 -0.27
C ALA A 109 -15.14 7.98 -1.75
N ALA A 110 -14.48 7.09 -2.50
CA ALA A 110 -14.34 7.18 -3.96
C ALA A 110 -15.55 6.67 -4.74
N GLY A 111 -16.62 6.21 -4.06
CA GLY A 111 -17.85 5.73 -4.69
C GLY A 111 -17.93 4.21 -4.88
N GLY A 112 -17.04 3.43 -4.24
CA GLY A 112 -17.10 1.98 -4.24
C GLY A 112 -18.40 1.45 -3.62
N PRO A 113 -19.07 0.43 -4.21
CA PRO A 113 -20.28 -0.18 -3.64
C PRO A 113 -19.99 -0.79 -2.25
N PRO A 114 -20.79 -0.51 -1.21
CA PRO A 114 -20.47 -0.93 0.16
C PRO A 114 -20.26 -2.45 0.34
N ASP A 115 -21.04 -3.27 -0.38
CA ASP A 115 -20.92 -4.73 -0.37
C ASP A 115 -19.60 -5.19 -1.01
N GLN A 116 -19.24 -4.60 -2.16
CA GLN A 116 -17.95 -4.84 -2.81
C GLN A 116 -16.80 -4.39 -1.91
N VAL A 117 -16.88 -3.20 -1.30
CA VAL A 117 -15.85 -2.69 -0.40
C VAL A 117 -15.65 -3.65 0.77
N ALA A 118 -16.72 -4.07 1.45
CA ALA A 118 -16.64 -5.02 2.55
C ALA A 118 -15.95 -6.33 2.13
N ALA A 119 -16.31 -6.87 0.95
CA ALA A 119 -15.67 -8.08 0.40
C ALA A 119 -14.18 -7.86 0.11
N THR A 120 -13.80 -6.74 -0.51
CA THR A 120 -12.40 -6.43 -0.81
C THR A 120 -11.56 -6.30 0.45
N VAL A 121 -12.06 -5.63 1.50
CA VAL A 121 -11.38 -5.52 2.79
C VAL A 121 -11.15 -6.88 3.42
N ALA A 122 -12.15 -7.76 3.42
CA ALA A 122 -12.03 -9.11 3.97
C ALA A 122 -11.01 -9.96 3.20
N ASN A 123 -11.01 -9.88 1.86
CA ASN A 123 -10.05 -10.58 1.01
C ASN A 123 -8.62 -10.07 1.23
N THR A 124 -8.42 -8.76 1.30
CA THR A 124 -7.10 -8.16 1.55
C THR A 124 -6.57 -8.50 2.95
N ILE A 125 -7.43 -8.55 3.98
CA ILE A 125 -7.03 -9.04 5.32
C ILE A 125 -6.58 -10.50 5.25
N THR A 126 -7.36 -11.36 4.59
CA THR A 126 -7.02 -12.78 4.43
C THR A 126 -5.68 -12.96 3.71
N PHE A 127 -5.39 -12.11 2.73
CA PHE A 127 -4.14 -12.13 1.97
C PHE A 127 -2.93 -11.66 2.79
N TYR A 128 -3.01 -10.49 3.43
CA TYR A 128 -1.85 -9.90 4.13
C TYR A 128 -1.67 -10.40 5.57
N ALA A 129 -2.74 -10.83 6.24
CA ALA A 129 -2.74 -11.30 7.62
C ALA A 129 -3.65 -12.54 7.78
N PRO A 130 -3.36 -13.65 7.06
CA PRO A 130 -4.14 -14.88 7.14
C PRO A 130 -4.26 -15.38 8.58
N GLU A 131 -5.37 -16.04 8.92
CA GLU A 131 -5.51 -16.69 10.23
C GLU A 131 -4.46 -17.80 10.37
N GLY A 132 -3.78 -17.82 11.51
CA GLY A 132 -2.72 -18.77 11.83
C GLY A 132 -2.30 -18.61 13.29
N GLU A 133 -1.55 -19.59 13.82
CA GLU A 133 -1.05 -19.52 15.18
C GLU A 133 -0.04 -18.36 15.32
N PRO A 134 -0.26 -17.43 16.29
CA PRO A 134 0.68 -16.34 16.55
C PRO A 134 2.07 -16.90 16.85
N VAL A 135 3.11 -16.16 16.43
CA VAL A 135 4.52 -16.43 16.79
C VAL A 135 4.98 -15.52 17.91
#